data_AF-A0A5C6LX46-F1
#
_entry.id   AF-A0A5C6LX46-F1
#
_cell.length_a   1.000
_cell.length_b   1.000
_cell.length_c   1.000
_cell.angle_alpha   90.00
_cell.angle_beta   90.00
_cell.angle_gamma   90.00
#
_symmetry.space_group_name_H-M   'P 1'
#
loop_
_entity.id
_entity.type
_entity.pdbx_description
1 polymer ?
#
loop_
_entity_poly.entity_id
_entity_poly.type
_entity_poly.pdbx_seq_one_letter_code
_entity_poly.pdbx_strand_id
1 'polypeptide(L)'
;MALFTPIQLRVLKTSWIPALLIWSITAFCMLNNIVRQDNFEYIRYGGFALMTVLPLFITAVWEMLIKKEWKHAAIIAMAVMLTAAIQVGLSKLLMQRTDLDMRFLLEKINTFAVLLLIFITRFYLAGMSDKLNAALVGALIYFLMPKDGIPLNSLQLARDLPVLSLFSSYTKIALALPVGYCCFICYYVIVFLIENSYKRQFYSMLLQSKVQTLAKWEYFFLFLSMCFVYIGAIGVLDTNIYQFFEEGPQPLPVAGYMLFSTLGMILLLYAVAGLMRNVVTSRALTVGKYSFWTLLLHYVPVINIGAVSWLFFAKETAATASEHANTYMQQDRTSAQHIMIAAGILVTVFNIYMLLTQPTGLRLPVIGLIGALYLAKIIGYARLRTGKAAVGLVMSLNVITVLFANSGHLILIMALLYLYYYLLLELFCPKLEMEDTMKIQEPETGDIFTHTA
;
A
#
# COMPACT_ATOMS: atom_id res chain seq x y z
N MET A 1 22.23 -1.79 10.74
CA MET A 1 21.17 -2.82 10.94
C MET A 1 20.24 -2.91 9.73
N ALA A 2 19.89 -4.12 9.27
CA ALA A 2 19.00 -4.38 8.14
C ALA A 2 17.55 -4.65 8.59
N LEU A 3 16.55 -4.16 7.84
CA LEU A 3 15.12 -4.36 8.12
C LEU A 3 14.70 -5.82 7.89
N PHE A 4 15.26 -6.47 6.86
CA PHE A 4 14.98 -7.86 6.57
C PHE A 4 16.22 -8.73 6.78
N THR A 5 16.01 -9.95 7.28
CA THR A 5 17.09 -10.96 7.35
C THR A 5 17.51 -11.40 5.94
N PRO A 6 18.72 -11.95 5.75
CA PRO A 6 19.15 -12.47 4.46
C PRO A 6 18.21 -13.54 3.88
N ILE A 7 17.58 -14.35 4.74
CA ILE A 7 16.61 -15.37 4.32
C ILE A 7 15.29 -14.75 3.88
N GLN A 8 14.77 -13.74 4.60
CA GLN A 8 13.57 -12.98 4.20
C GLN A 8 13.79 -12.28 2.86
N LEU A 9 14.96 -11.67 2.65
CA LEU A 9 15.34 -11.08 1.36
C LEU A 9 15.43 -12.11 0.24
N ARG A 10 15.88 -13.34 0.52
CA ARG A 10 15.90 -14.42 -0.47
C ARG A 10 14.48 -14.82 -0.88
N VAL A 11 13.55 -14.92 0.07
CA VAL A 11 12.13 -15.20 -0.23
C VAL A 11 11.55 -14.11 -1.11
N LEU A 12 11.75 -12.83 -0.77
CA LEU A 12 11.28 -11.70 -1.57
C LEU A 12 11.88 -11.71 -2.99
N LYS A 13 13.20 -11.89 -3.14
CA LYS A 13 13.87 -11.94 -4.45
C LYS A 13 13.45 -13.11 -5.32
N THR A 14 12.95 -14.19 -4.73
CA THR A 14 12.52 -15.39 -5.46
C THR A 14 11.01 -15.47 -5.64
N SER A 15 10.24 -14.52 -5.08
CA SER A 15 8.78 -14.47 -5.15
C SER A 15 8.21 -14.24 -6.56
N TRP A 16 9.05 -13.89 -7.55
CA TRP A 16 8.64 -13.85 -8.96
C TRP A 16 8.36 -15.25 -9.53
N ILE A 17 8.99 -16.30 -8.99
CA ILE A 17 8.78 -17.69 -9.41
C ILE A 17 7.34 -18.14 -9.12
N PRO A 18 6.83 -18.05 -7.87
CA PRO A 18 5.45 -18.41 -7.59
C PRO A 18 4.44 -17.51 -8.32
N ALA A 19 4.75 -16.22 -8.50
CA ALA A 19 3.93 -15.32 -9.30
C ALA A 19 3.81 -15.76 -10.77
N LEU A 20 4.92 -16.18 -11.41
CA LEU A 20 4.90 -16.72 -12.77
C LEU A 20 4.13 -18.03 -12.87
N LEU A 21 4.24 -18.92 -11.88
CA LEU A 21 3.51 -20.18 -11.88
C LEU A 21 1.99 -19.94 -11.89
N ILE A 22 1.51 -19.07 -11.01
CA ILE A 22 0.09 -18.71 -10.95
C ILE A 22 -0.34 -17.98 -12.21
N TRP A 23 0.46 -17.01 -12.66
CA TRP A 23 0.16 -16.29 -13.89
C TRP A 23 0.05 -17.22 -15.09
N SER A 24 0.93 -18.22 -15.22
CA SER A 24 0.90 -19.18 -16.33
C SER A 24 -0.38 -20.01 -16.31
N ILE A 25 -0.82 -20.44 -15.12
CA ILE A 25 -2.08 -21.19 -14.94
C ILE A 25 -3.29 -20.30 -15.25
N THR A 26 -3.31 -19.08 -14.72
CA THR A 26 -4.38 -18.09 -14.99
C THR A 26 -4.45 -17.73 -16.48
N ALA A 27 -3.30 -17.48 -17.11
CA ALA A 27 -3.20 -17.17 -18.53
C ALA A 27 -3.68 -18.33 -19.39
N PHE A 28 -3.29 -19.57 -19.06
CA PHE A 28 -3.77 -20.77 -19.75
C PHE A 28 -5.29 -20.92 -19.64
N CYS A 29 -5.86 -20.75 -18.44
CA CYS A 29 -7.30 -20.80 -18.24
C CYS A 29 -8.03 -19.67 -19.00
N MET A 30 -7.53 -18.44 -18.95
CA MET A 30 -8.14 -17.29 -19.63
C MET A 30 -8.04 -17.41 -21.15
N LEU A 31 -6.91 -17.85 -21.70
CA LEU A 31 -6.73 -18.06 -23.14
C LEU A 31 -7.67 -19.15 -23.65
N ASN A 32 -7.82 -20.25 -22.93
CA ASN A 32 -8.78 -21.30 -23.29
C ASN A 32 -10.23 -20.80 -23.28
N ASN A 33 -10.59 -19.92 -22.34
CA ASN A 33 -11.93 -19.32 -22.30
C ASN A 33 -12.19 -18.33 -23.44
N ILE A 34 -11.16 -17.60 -23.89
CA ILE A 34 -11.25 -16.71 -25.05
C ILE A 34 -11.43 -17.52 -26.34
N VAL A 35 -10.80 -18.69 -26.43
CA VAL A 35 -10.82 -19.55 -27.63
C VAL A 35 -12.04 -20.48 -27.71
N ARG A 36 -12.61 -20.90 -26.58
CA ARG A 36 -13.76 -21.84 -26.52
C ARG A 36 -14.96 -21.18 -25.83
N GLN A 37 -15.77 -20.46 -26.59
CA GLN A 37 -16.98 -19.79 -26.09
C GLN A 37 -18.07 -20.74 -25.53
N ASP A 38 -17.98 -22.08 -25.71
CA ASP A 38 -19.12 -22.98 -25.53
C ASP A 38 -19.14 -23.89 -24.28
N ASN A 39 -18.14 -23.88 -23.39
CA ASN A 39 -18.09 -24.82 -22.25
C ASN A 39 -17.89 -24.14 -20.88
N PHE A 40 -18.79 -23.22 -20.53
CA PHE A 40 -18.66 -22.34 -19.36
C PHE A 40 -18.92 -22.97 -17.98
N GLU A 41 -19.61 -24.11 -17.88
CA GLU A 41 -20.08 -24.61 -16.57
C GLU A 41 -19.04 -25.37 -15.75
N TYR A 42 -18.16 -26.16 -16.38
CA TYR A 42 -17.15 -26.97 -15.66
C TYR A 42 -16.00 -26.10 -15.10
N ILE A 43 -15.69 -24.98 -15.76
CA ILE A 43 -14.67 -24.01 -15.35
C ILE A 43 -15.17 -23.15 -14.18
N ARG A 44 -16.49 -22.97 -14.05
CA ARG A 44 -17.10 -22.09 -13.05
C ARG A 44 -16.91 -22.57 -11.61
N TYR A 45 -16.90 -23.88 -11.36
CA TYR A 45 -16.73 -24.45 -10.02
C TYR A 45 -15.32 -25.00 -9.75
N GLY A 46 -14.72 -25.72 -10.71
CA GLY A 46 -13.36 -26.24 -10.59
C GLY A 46 -12.30 -25.15 -10.74
N GLY A 47 -12.52 -24.21 -11.67
CA GLY A 47 -11.62 -23.08 -11.91
C GLY A 47 -11.62 -22.07 -10.77
N PHE A 48 -12.77 -21.81 -10.13
CA PHE A 48 -12.84 -20.89 -8.98
C PHE A 48 -12.05 -21.38 -7.77
N ALA A 49 -12.13 -22.68 -7.44
CA ALA A 49 -11.35 -23.29 -6.36
C ALA A 49 -9.84 -23.30 -6.66
N LEU A 50 -9.46 -23.61 -7.91
CA LEU A 50 -8.06 -23.54 -8.36
C LEU A 50 -7.50 -22.12 -8.31
N MET A 51 -8.27 -21.12 -8.75
CA MET A 51 -7.83 -19.72 -8.80
C MET A 51 -7.77 -19.04 -7.44
N THR A 52 -8.45 -19.58 -6.42
CA THR A 52 -8.46 -19.00 -5.06
C THR A 52 -7.54 -19.75 -4.10
N VAL A 53 -7.51 -21.08 -4.13
CA VAL A 53 -6.74 -21.91 -3.20
C VAL A 53 -5.29 -22.04 -3.63
N LEU A 54 -5.02 -22.16 -4.94
CA LEU A 54 -3.65 -22.37 -5.42
C LEU A 54 -2.73 -21.17 -5.13
N PRO A 55 -3.15 -19.90 -5.34
CA PRO A 55 -2.31 -18.77 -4.96
C PRO A 55 -2.00 -18.74 -3.46
N LEU A 56 -3.00 -19.00 -2.63
CA LEU A 56 -2.84 -19.04 -1.18
C LEU A 56 -1.87 -20.15 -0.75
N PHE A 57 -2.01 -21.34 -1.33
CA PHE A 57 -1.14 -22.49 -1.10
C PHE A 57 0.31 -22.16 -1.46
N ILE A 58 0.54 -21.71 -2.69
CA ILE A 58 1.88 -21.41 -3.18
C ILE A 58 2.52 -20.32 -2.32
N THR A 59 1.78 -19.24 -1.99
CA THR A 59 2.27 -18.14 -1.16
C THR A 59 2.68 -18.62 0.24
N ALA A 60 1.83 -19.39 0.91
CA ALA A 60 2.11 -19.84 2.27
C ALA A 60 3.26 -20.86 2.34
N VAL A 61 3.37 -21.74 1.34
CA VAL A 61 4.37 -22.83 1.33
C VAL A 61 5.74 -22.34 0.86
N TRP A 62 5.80 -21.38 -0.07
CA TRP A 62 7.05 -20.94 -0.71
C TRP A 62 8.12 -20.45 0.26
N GLU A 63 7.75 -19.73 1.32
CA GLU A 63 8.68 -19.29 2.35
C GLU A 63 9.46 -20.48 2.95
N MET A 64 8.74 -21.56 3.29
CA MET A 64 9.29 -22.75 3.94
C MET A 64 10.16 -23.57 2.97
N LEU A 65 9.82 -23.58 1.68
CA LEU A 65 10.65 -24.20 0.64
C LEU A 65 12.00 -23.50 0.50
N ILE A 66 12.01 -22.16 0.47
CA ILE A 66 13.25 -21.37 0.38
C ILE A 66 14.11 -21.52 1.64
N LYS A 67 13.47 -21.69 2.81
CA LYS A 67 14.13 -22.03 4.08
C LYS A 67 14.64 -23.47 4.16
N LYS A 68 14.24 -24.35 3.23
CA LYS A 68 14.48 -25.81 3.26
C LYS A 68 13.88 -26.49 4.49
N GLU A 69 12.80 -25.94 5.02
CA GLU A 69 12.09 -26.46 6.19
C GLU A 69 10.92 -27.35 5.76
N TRP A 70 11.21 -28.50 5.16
CA TRP A 70 10.21 -29.38 4.52
C TRP A 70 9.07 -29.80 5.46
N LYS A 71 9.36 -30.04 6.73
CA LYS A 71 8.34 -30.36 7.75
C LYS A 71 7.36 -29.20 7.96
N HIS A 72 7.89 -27.98 8.08
CA HIS A 72 7.07 -26.77 8.24
C HIS A 72 6.26 -26.48 6.96
N ALA A 73 6.85 -26.73 5.78
CA ALA A 73 6.17 -26.66 4.50
C ALA A 73 4.97 -27.63 4.41
N ALA A 74 5.13 -28.87 4.87
CA ALA A 74 4.04 -29.86 4.88
C ALA A 74 2.91 -29.46 5.85
N ILE A 75 3.25 -28.95 7.04
CA ILE A 75 2.26 -28.51 8.03
C ILE A 75 1.44 -27.34 7.49
N ILE A 76 2.09 -26.31 6.91
CA ILE A 76 1.37 -25.15 6.39
C ILE A 76 0.56 -25.48 5.13
N ALA A 77 1.07 -26.37 4.27
CA ALA A 77 0.34 -26.91 3.13
C ALA A 77 -0.97 -27.60 3.58
N MET A 78 -0.87 -28.47 4.60
CA MET A 78 -2.03 -29.15 5.17
C MET A 78 -3.03 -28.16 5.79
N ALA A 79 -2.54 -27.15 6.50
CA ALA A 79 -3.39 -26.11 7.08
C ALA A 79 -4.17 -25.36 6.00
N VAL A 80 -3.53 -24.95 4.90
CA VAL A 80 -4.21 -24.28 3.77
C VAL A 80 -5.25 -25.19 3.10
N MET A 81 -4.92 -26.45 2.86
CA MET A 81 -5.85 -27.39 2.23
C MET A 81 -7.06 -27.68 3.13
N LEU A 82 -6.84 -27.85 4.43
CA LEU A 82 -7.90 -28.09 5.41
C LEU A 82 -8.81 -26.87 5.54
N THR A 83 -8.25 -25.66 5.64
CA THR A 83 -9.05 -24.43 5.72
C THR A 83 -9.82 -24.19 4.43
N ALA A 84 -9.24 -24.47 3.26
CA ALA A 84 -9.96 -24.42 1.98
C ALA A 84 -11.12 -25.43 1.93
N ALA A 85 -10.90 -26.66 2.37
CA ALA A 85 -11.95 -27.69 2.41
C ALA A 85 -13.11 -27.28 3.36
N ILE A 86 -12.77 -26.77 4.55
CA ILE A 86 -13.73 -26.22 5.51
C ILE A 86 -14.47 -25.03 4.91
N GLN A 87 -13.77 -24.12 4.23
CA GLN A 87 -14.36 -22.94 3.61
C GLN A 87 -15.41 -23.31 2.56
N VAL A 88 -15.07 -24.24 1.65
CA VAL A 88 -15.98 -24.74 0.61
C VAL A 88 -17.15 -25.52 1.22
N GLY A 89 -16.88 -26.36 2.23
CA GLY A 89 -17.91 -27.14 2.93
C GLY A 89 -18.92 -26.24 3.66
N LEU A 90 -18.45 -25.28 4.44
CA LEU A 90 -19.28 -24.28 5.14
C LEU A 90 -20.07 -23.43 4.14
N SER A 91 -19.42 -22.96 3.07
CA SER A 91 -20.11 -22.18 2.03
C SER A 91 -21.27 -22.95 1.43
N LYS A 92 -21.08 -24.22 1.05
CA LYS A 92 -22.16 -25.05 0.50
C LYS A 92 -23.29 -25.32 1.49
N LEU A 93 -22.96 -25.63 2.75
CA LEU A 93 -23.96 -25.94 3.79
C LEU A 93 -24.77 -24.71 4.21
N LEU A 94 -24.11 -23.57 4.35
CA LEU A 94 -24.73 -22.32 4.80
C LEU A 94 -25.55 -21.66 3.67
N MET A 95 -25.03 -21.65 2.43
CA MET A 95 -25.73 -21.06 1.27
C MET A 95 -27.03 -21.79 0.89
N GLN A 96 -27.28 -22.99 1.38
CA GLN A 96 -28.56 -23.69 1.15
C GLN A 96 -29.66 -23.28 2.14
N ARG A 97 -29.32 -22.65 3.28
CA ARG A 97 -30.25 -22.48 4.41
C ARG A 97 -30.36 -21.07 4.98
N THR A 98 -29.65 -20.08 4.42
CA THR A 98 -29.66 -18.69 4.93
C THR A 98 -30.12 -17.68 3.89
N ASP A 99 -30.67 -16.57 4.38
CA ASP A 99 -30.97 -15.38 3.59
C ASP A 99 -29.71 -14.77 2.97
N LEU A 100 -29.86 -14.04 1.87
CA LEU A 100 -28.75 -13.46 1.10
C LEU A 100 -27.81 -12.58 1.97
N ASP A 101 -28.36 -11.80 2.90
CA ASP A 101 -27.57 -10.93 3.78
C ASP A 101 -26.71 -11.71 4.78
N MET A 102 -27.25 -12.80 5.33
CA MET A 102 -26.52 -13.69 6.24
C MET A 102 -25.43 -14.45 5.50
N ARG A 103 -25.63 -14.79 4.21
CA ARG A 103 -24.58 -15.40 3.38
C ARG A 103 -23.38 -14.49 3.23
N PHE A 104 -23.59 -13.20 2.97
CA PHE A 104 -22.50 -12.22 2.87
C PHE A 104 -21.67 -12.15 4.16
N LEU A 105 -22.34 -12.01 5.31
CA LEU A 105 -21.67 -11.93 6.60
C LEU A 105 -20.86 -13.20 6.90
N LEU A 106 -21.46 -14.37 6.68
CA LEU A 106 -20.82 -15.67 6.88
C LEU A 106 -19.61 -15.85 5.97
N GLU A 107 -19.65 -15.39 4.71
CA GLU A 107 -18.51 -15.43 3.81
C GLU A 107 -17.34 -14.57 4.32
N LYS A 108 -17.62 -13.37 4.84
CA LYS A 108 -16.60 -12.49 5.41
C LYS A 108 -15.98 -13.08 6.67
N ILE A 109 -16.79 -13.60 7.60
CA ILE A 109 -16.31 -14.26 8.82
C ILE A 109 -15.45 -15.48 8.48
N ASN A 110 -15.91 -16.30 7.53
CA ASN A 110 -15.20 -17.49 7.08
C ASN A 110 -13.83 -17.12 6.45
N THR A 111 -13.80 -16.09 5.59
CA THR A 111 -12.55 -15.58 5.01
C THR A 111 -11.56 -15.12 6.10
N PHE A 112 -12.05 -14.39 7.10
CA PHE A 112 -11.21 -13.95 8.21
C PHE A 112 -10.68 -15.13 9.03
N ALA A 113 -11.52 -16.12 9.33
CA ALA A 113 -11.13 -17.32 10.08
C ALA A 113 -10.06 -18.14 9.33
N VAL A 114 -10.20 -18.31 8.02
CA VAL A 114 -9.22 -18.99 7.16
C VAL A 114 -7.86 -18.27 7.22
N LEU A 115 -7.85 -16.94 7.05
CA LEU A 115 -6.63 -16.15 7.16
C LEU A 115 -5.99 -16.29 8.54
N LEU A 116 -6.80 -16.17 9.60
CA LEU A 116 -6.34 -16.28 10.97
C LEU A 116 -5.66 -17.63 11.24
N LEU A 117 -6.25 -18.74 10.82
CA LEU A 117 -5.67 -20.07 10.99
C LEU A 117 -4.34 -20.23 10.24
N ILE A 118 -4.24 -19.68 9.02
CA ILE A 118 -2.99 -19.70 8.25
C ILE A 118 -1.91 -18.87 8.95
N PHE A 119 -2.23 -17.68 9.44
CA PHE A 119 -1.29 -16.83 10.17
C PHE A 119 -0.87 -17.42 11.53
N ILE A 120 -1.80 -18.01 12.29
CA ILE A 120 -1.49 -18.73 13.54
C ILE A 120 -0.50 -19.84 13.25
N THR A 121 -0.78 -20.67 12.23
CA THR A 121 0.10 -21.77 11.82
C THR A 121 1.48 -21.23 11.45
N ARG A 122 1.53 -20.20 10.60
CA ARG A 122 2.79 -19.59 10.13
C ARG A 122 3.62 -19.02 11.28
N PHE A 123 3.03 -18.24 12.18
CA PHE A 123 3.77 -17.63 13.30
C PHE A 123 4.11 -18.62 14.41
N TYR A 124 3.30 -19.67 14.59
CA TYR A 124 3.66 -20.82 15.43
C TYR A 124 4.90 -21.53 14.89
N LEU A 125 4.92 -21.84 13.59
CA LEU A 125 6.06 -22.46 12.91
C LEU A 125 7.31 -21.56 12.93
N ALA A 126 7.13 -20.23 12.92
CA ALA A 126 8.23 -19.27 13.06
C ALA A 126 8.79 -19.13 14.49
N GLY A 127 8.25 -19.87 15.47
CA GLY A 127 8.71 -19.87 16.85
C GLY A 127 8.41 -18.58 17.62
N MET A 128 7.34 -17.86 17.27
CA MET A 128 6.99 -16.61 17.95
C MET A 128 6.31 -16.85 19.30
N SER A 129 6.74 -16.11 20.32
CA SER A 129 6.13 -16.12 21.66
C SER A 129 4.70 -15.60 21.61
N ASP A 130 4.50 -14.40 21.06
CA ASP A 130 3.18 -13.77 20.89
C ASP A 130 2.55 -14.04 19.51
N LYS A 131 2.47 -15.33 19.17
CA LYS A 131 1.93 -15.81 17.88
C LYS A 131 0.47 -15.45 17.64
N LEU A 132 -0.36 -15.36 18.68
CA LEU A 132 -1.80 -15.10 18.53
C LEU A 132 -2.06 -13.64 18.18
N ASN A 133 -1.42 -12.69 18.87
CA ASN A 133 -1.59 -11.28 18.54
C ASN A 133 -0.98 -10.95 17.17
N ALA A 134 0.21 -11.48 16.86
CA ALA A 134 0.81 -11.33 15.54
C ALA A 134 -0.09 -11.90 14.43
N ALA A 135 -0.72 -13.06 14.67
CA ALA A 135 -1.65 -13.66 13.72
C ALA A 135 -2.94 -12.85 13.56
N LEU A 136 -3.49 -12.31 14.64
CA LEU A 136 -4.68 -11.46 14.60
C LEU A 136 -4.42 -10.19 13.79
N VAL A 137 -3.29 -9.51 14.04
CA VAL A 137 -2.88 -8.33 13.29
C VAL A 137 -2.65 -8.66 11.82
N GLY A 138 -1.95 -9.75 11.52
CA GLY A 138 -1.75 -10.21 10.14
C GLY A 138 -3.06 -10.51 9.43
N ALA A 139 -3.94 -11.30 10.05
CA ALA A 139 -5.25 -11.62 9.50
C ALA A 139 -6.10 -10.37 9.27
N LEU A 140 -6.08 -9.41 10.21
CA LEU A 140 -6.82 -8.15 10.08
C LEU A 140 -6.31 -7.31 8.91
N ILE A 141 -4.98 -7.12 8.79
CA ILE A 141 -4.38 -6.35 7.69
C ILE A 141 -4.77 -6.96 6.34
N TYR A 142 -4.67 -8.29 6.17
CA TYR A 142 -5.01 -8.94 4.90
C TYR A 142 -6.50 -9.07 4.63
N PHE A 143 -7.29 -9.19 5.69
CA PHE A 143 -8.74 -9.20 5.56
C PHE A 143 -9.26 -7.86 5.06
N LEU A 144 -8.64 -6.78 5.52
CA LEU A 144 -8.89 -5.43 5.05
C LEU A 144 -8.18 -5.13 3.73
N MET A 145 -7.03 -5.74 3.43
CA MET A 145 -6.26 -5.46 2.22
C MET A 145 -7.10 -5.62 0.95
N PRO A 146 -6.93 -4.75 -0.06
CA PRO A 146 -7.68 -4.81 -1.32
C PRO A 146 -7.60 -6.21 -1.97
N LYS A 147 -8.72 -6.95 -1.94
CA LYS A 147 -8.78 -8.39 -2.26
C LYS A 147 -8.63 -8.69 -3.76
N ASP A 148 -9.00 -7.76 -4.63
CA ASP A 148 -8.96 -7.98 -6.08
C ASP A 148 -7.58 -7.82 -6.69
N GLY A 149 -6.55 -7.58 -5.87
CA GLY A 149 -5.14 -7.77 -6.21
C GLY A 149 -4.61 -6.89 -7.35
N ILE A 150 -5.45 -6.23 -8.14
CA ILE A 150 -5.09 -5.37 -9.24
C ILE A 150 -5.26 -3.94 -8.74
N PRO A 151 -4.17 -3.20 -8.49
CA PRO A 151 -4.23 -1.80 -8.03
C PRO A 151 -4.95 -0.90 -9.04
N LEU A 152 -5.24 -1.40 -10.26
CA LEU A 152 -6.00 -0.74 -11.32
C LEU A 152 -7.44 -1.25 -11.51
N ASN A 153 -7.84 -2.37 -10.90
CA ASN A 153 -9.20 -2.91 -11.10
C ASN A 153 -10.23 -2.12 -10.29
N SER A 154 -9.80 -1.63 -9.14
CA SER A 154 -10.61 -0.75 -8.28
C SER A 154 -10.30 0.74 -8.50
N LEU A 155 -9.27 1.08 -9.30
CA LEU A 155 -8.99 2.47 -9.64
C LEU A 155 -9.92 2.90 -10.78
N GLN A 156 -10.83 3.80 -10.45
CA GLN A 156 -11.78 4.36 -11.41
C GLN A 156 -11.18 5.63 -12.02
N LEU A 157 -11.00 5.63 -13.35
CA LEU A 157 -10.52 6.79 -14.12
C LEU A 157 -11.65 7.77 -14.43
N ALA A 158 -12.89 7.30 -14.36
CA ALA A 158 -14.18 8.00 -14.38
C ALA A 158 -15.18 7.13 -13.60
N ARG A 159 -16.27 7.75 -13.11
CA ARG A 159 -17.32 7.15 -12.26
C ARG A 159 -17.82 5.78 -12.73
N ASP A 160 -17.77 5.51 -14.03
CA ASP A 160 -18.22 4.25 -14.64
C ASP A 160 -17.13 3.53 -15.46
N LEU A 161 -15.88 4.00 -15.42
CA LEU A 161 -14.79 3.48 -16.25
C LEU A 161 -13.61 3.02 -15.39
N PRO A 162 -13.59 1.75 -14.96
CA PRO A 162 -12.42 1.20 -14.30
C PRO A 162 -11.25 1.25 -15.28
N VAL A 163 -10.05 1.64 -14.83
CA VAL A 163 -8.87 1.76 -15.69
C VAL A 163 -8.62 0.45 -16.46
N LEU A 164 -8.92 -0.69 -15.81
CA LEU A 164 -8.76 -2.00 -16.41
C LEU A 164 -9.65 -2.22 -17.65
N SER A 165 -10.80 -1.57 -17.76
CA SER A 165 -11.71 -1.69 -18.92
C SER A 165 -11.12 -1.14 -20.21
N LEU A 166 -10.18 -0.18 -20.13
CA LEU A 166 -9.49 0.41 -21.28
C LEU A 166 -8.52 -0.55 -21.97
N PHE A 167 -8.18 -1.66 -21.30
CA PHE A 167 -7.20 -2.62 -21.79
C PHE A 167 -7.88 -3.79 -22.50
N SER A 168 -7.26 -4.24 -23.60
CA SER A 168 -7.64 -5.48 -24.29
C SER A 168 -7.50 -6.68 -23.35
N SER A 169 -8.21 -7.79 -23.63
CA SER A 169 -8.08 -9.03 -22.85
C SER A 169 -6.64 -9.54 -22.79
N TYR A 170 -5.87 -9.43 -23.86
CA TYR A 170 -4.45 -9.79 -23.88
C TYR A 170 -3.61 -8.90 -22.97
N THR A 171 -3.89 -7.59 -22.98
CA THR A 171 -3.21 -6.64 -22.10
C THR A 171 -3.56 -6.89 -20.63
N LYS A 172 -4.82 -7.25 -20.32
CA LYS A 172 -5.23 -7.65 -18.96
C LYS A 172 -4.48 -8.89 -18.48
N ILE A 173 -4.34 -9.90 -19.33
CA ILE A 173 -3.54 -11.10 -19.03
C ILE A 173 -2.08 -10.70 -18.77
N ALA A 174 -1.48 -9.87 -19.63
CA ALA A 174 -0.10 -9.42 -19.45
C ALA A 174 0.08 -8.62 -18.14
N LEU A 175 -0.86 -7.74 -17.80
CA LEU A 175 -0.84 -6.95 -16.57
C LEU A 175 -1.07 -7.80 -15.31
N ALA A 176 -1.72 -8.97 -15.41
CA ALA A 176 -1.92 -9.86 -14.27
C ALA A 176 -0.60 -10.37 -13.67
N LEU A 177 0.49 -10.44 -14.44
CA LEU A 177 1.81 -10.87 -13.95
C LEU A 177 2.45 -9.87 -12.98
N PRO A 178 2.74 -8.61 -13.38
CA PRO A 178 3.35 -7.64 -12.47
C PRO A 178 2.44 -7.38 -11.25
N VAL A 179 1.13 -7.42 -11.47
CA VAL A 179 0.14 -7.32 -10.40
C VAL A 179 0.24 -8.50 -9.42
N GLY A 180 0.24 -9.73 -9.91
CA GLY A 180 0.41 -10.92 -9.08
C GLY A 180 1.73 -10.87 -8.31
N TYR A 181 2.81 -10.46 -8.95
CA TYR A 181 4.10 -10.29 -8.29
C TYR A 181 4.04 -9.27 -7.14
N CYS A 182 3.35 -8.15 -7.32
CA CYS A 182 3.12 -7.18 -6.24
C CYS A 182 2.30 -7.79 -5.09
N CYS A 183 1.29 -8.61 -5.35
CA CYS A 183 0.54 -9.33 -4.30
C CYS A 183 1.45 -10.22 -3.45
N PHE A 184 2.34 -10.97 -4.10
CA PHE A 184 3.32 -11.82 -3.41
C PHE A 184 4.31 -11.00 -2.57
N ILE A 185 4.84 -9.90 -3.13
CA ILE A 185 5.74 -9.01 -2.39
C ILE A 185 5.03 -8.39 -1.19
N CYS A 186 3.84 -7.83 -1.39
CA CYS A 186 3.02 -7.31 -0.31
C CYS A 186 2.80 -8.34 0.78
N TYR A 187 2.53 -9.59 0.38
CA TYR A 187 2.33 -10.63 1.34
C TYR A 187 3.57 -10.81 2.24
N TYR A 188 4.72 -11.08 1.63
CA TYR A 188 5.93 -11.35 2.42
C TYR A 188 6.41 -10.12 3.18
N VAL A 189 6.32 -8.92 2.61
CA VAL A 189 6.68 -7.68 3.29
C VAL A 189 5.87 -7.52 4.57
N ILE A 190 4.53 -7.60 4.50
CA ILE A 190 3.67 -7.42 5.68
C ILE A 190 3.96 -8.50 6.73
N VAL A 191 4.03 -9.77 6.32
CA VAL A 191 4.33 -10.90 7.21
C VAL A 191 5.68 -10.71 7.92
N PHE A 192 6.72 -10.28 7.20
CA PHE A 192 8.05 -10.08 7.76
C PHE A 192 8.15 -8.83 8.63
N LEU A 193 7.43 -7.75 8.28
CA LEU A 193 7.31 -6.58 9.13
C LEU A 193 6.67 -6.95 10.48
N ILE A 194 5.58 -7.73 10.47
CA ILE A 194 4.95 -8.23 11.69
C ILE A 194 5.92 -9.12 12.47
N GLU A 195 6.51 -10.13 11.83
CA GLU A 195 7.46 -11.03 12.51
C GLU A 195 8.61 -10.26 13.17
N ASN A 196 9.21 -9.32 12.45
CA ASN A 196 10.36 -8.57 12.95
C ASN A 196 9.95 -7.58 14.05
N SER A 197 8.76 -6.96 13.98
CA SER A 197 8.23 -6.09 15.04
C SER A 197 8.06 -6.80 16.38
N TYR A 198 7.67 -8.08 16.35
CA TYR A 198 7.49 -8.87 17.57
C TYR A 198 8.77 -9.58 18.03
N LYS A 199 9.71 -9.89 17.13
CA LYS A 199 10.97 -10.59 17.47
C LYS A 199 12.09 -9.65 17.92
N ARG A 200 12.17 -8.44 17.38
CA ARG A 200 13.29 -7.53 17.60
C ARG A 200 12.85 -6.34 18.44
N GLN A 201 13.58 -6.11 19.54
CA GLN A 201 13.40 -4.92 20.35
C GLN A 201 13.70 -3.67 19.50
N PHE A 202 12.86 -2.64 19.61
CA PHE A 202 12.97 -1.36 18.87
C PHE A 202 12.78 -1.42 17.35
N TYR A 203 12.29 -2.53 16.78
CA TYR A 203 12.08 -2.63 15.33
C TYR A 203 11.07 -1.61 14.78
N SER A 204 10.01 -1.30 15.53
CA SER A 204 9.04 -0.28 15.13
C SER A 204 9.66 1.11 14.99
N MET A 205 10.61 1.44 15.87
CA MET A 205 11.36 2.71 15.79
C MET A 205 12.31 2.70 14.59
N LEU A 206 13.00 1.58 14.35
CA LEU A 206 13.84 1.41 13.16
C LEU A 206 13.01 1.61 11.88
N LEU A 207 11.84 0.99 11.79
CA LEU A 207 10.93 1.12 10.64
C LEU A 207 10.47 2.58 10.42
N GLN A 208 10.27 3.32 11.50
CA GLN A 208 9.86 4.73 11.46
C GLN A 208 11.03 5.69 11.21
N SER A 209 12.28 5.26 11.35
CA SER A 209 13.42 6.15 11.13
C SER A 209 13.63 6.51 9.65
N LYS A 210 13.87 7.80 9.40
CA LYS A 210 14.24 8.39 8.11
C LYS A 210 15.74 8.33 7.82
N VAL A 211 16.57 8.23 8.85
CA VAL A 211 18.05 8.33 8.74
C VAL A 211 18.75 6.98 8.72
N GLN A 212 18.00 5.89 8.83
CA GLN A 212 18.56 4.54 8.74
C GLN A 212 19.21 4.28 7.37
N THR A 213 20.13 3.31 7.33
CA THR A 213 20.70 2.81 6.07
C THR A 213 19.77 1.77 5.48
N LEU A 214 19.37 1.93 4.22
CA LEU A 214 18.43 1.04 3.56
C LEU A 214 19.01 0.44 2.28
N ALA A 215 19.18 -0.89 2.27
CA ALA A 215 19.74 -1.58 1.13
C ALA A 215 18.79 -1.53 -0.08
N LYS A 216 19.34 -1.59 -1.30
CA LYS A 216 18.56 -1.42 -2.54
C LYS A 216 17.35 -2.36 -2.67
N TRP A 217 17.50 -3.61 -2.23
CA TRP A 217 16.43 -4.60 -2.31
C TRP A 217 15.36 -4.39 -1.24
N GLU A 218 15.76 -4.00 -0.02
CA GLU A 218 14.81 -3.69 1.06
C GLU A 218 13.95 -2.50 0.64
N TYR A 219 14.59 -1.43 0.16
CA TYR A 219 13.93 -0.27 -0.43
C TYR A 219 12.95 -0.65 -1.53
N PHE A 220 13.39 -1.43 -2.54
CA PHE A 220 12.55 -1.79 -3.67
C PHE A 220 11.29 -2.55 -3.25
N PHE A 221 11.42 -3.57 -2.39
CA PHE A 221 10.27 -4.37 -1.95
C PHE A 221 9.31 -3.59 -1.05
N LEU A 222 9.84 -2.80 -0.11
CA LEU A 222 9.02 -1.94 0.75
C LEU A 222 8.27 -0.91 -0.09
N PHE A 223 8.97 -0.23 -1.00
CA PHE A 223 8.37 0.79 -1.84
C PHE A 223 7.28 0.23 -2.75
N LEU A 224 7.55 -0.90 -3.42
CA LEU A 224 6.56 -1.55 -4.27
C LEU A 224 5.32 -1.97 -3.47
N SER A 225 5.52 -2.56 -2.29
CA SER A 225 4.42 -2.98 -1.41
C SER A 225 3.58 -1.79 -0.94
N MET A 226 4.23 -0.71 -0.51
CA MET A 226 3.56 0.51 -0.09
C MET A 226 2.77 1.16 -1.22
N CYS A 227 3.36 1.32 -2.41
CA CYS A 227 2.61 1.85 -3.56
C CYS A 227 1.39 1.00 -3.91
N PHE A 228 1.55 -0.32 -3.88
CA PHE A 228 0.46 -1.24 -4.16
C PHE A 228 -0.68 -1.14 -3.15
N VAL A 229 -0.36 -1.16 -1.85
CA VAL A 229 -1.34 -1.00 -0.77
C VAL A 229 -2.01 0.37 -0.84
N TYR A 230 -1.24 1.43 -1.09
CA TYR A 230 -1.74 2.80 -1.16
C TYR A 230 -2.77 2.96 -2.29
N ILE A 231 -2.42 2.53 -3.51
CA ILE A 231 -3.30 2.64 -4.68
C ILE A 231 -4.54 1.76 -4.51
N GLY A 232 -4.37 0.52 -4.02
CA GLY A 232 -5.50 -0.37 -3.78
C GLY A 232 -6.45 0.16 -2.71
N ALA A 233 -5.94 0.80 -1.65
CA ALA A 233 -6.77 1.40 -0.60
C ALA A 233 -7.60 2.58 -1.12
N ILE A 234 -7.06 3.39 -2.04
CA ILE A 234 -7.83 4.44 -2.74
C ILE A 234 -9.01 3.82 -3.49
N GLY A 235 -8.77 2.75 -4.27
CA GLY A 235 -9.82 2.13 -5.08
C GLY A 235 -10.95 1.51 -4.25
N VAL A 236 -10.62 0.85 -3.13
CA VAL A 236 -11.67 0.31 -2.22
C VAL A 236 -12.43 1.43 -1.53
N LEU A 237 -11.74 2.49 -1.09
CA LEU A 237 -12.39 3.65 -0.47
C LEU A 237 -13.36 4.34 -1.43
N ASP A 238 -12.95 4.52 -2.69
CA ASP A 238 -13.77 5.08 -3.76
C ASP A 238 -15.02 4.23 -4.02
N THR A 239 -14.84 2.90 -4.14
CA THR A 239 -15.93 1.95 -4.32
C THR A 239 -16.91 1.98 -3.15
N ASN A 240 -16.44 1.94 -1.90
CA ASN A 240 -17.33 1.95 -0.73
C ASN A 240 -18.14 3.25 -0.67
N ILE A 241 -17.52 4.40 -0.97
CA ILE A 241 -18.19 5.70 -0.94
C ILE A 241 -19.26 5.78 -2.04
N TYR A 242 -18.95 5.32 -3.25
CA TYR A 242 -19.92 5.20 -4.34
C TYR A 242 -21.14 4.35 -3.91
N GLN A 243 -20.89 3.18 -3.36
CA GLN A 243 -21.96 2.26 -2.93
C GLN A 243 -22.80 2.82 -1.78
N PHE A 244 -22.23 3.66 -0.91
CA PHE A 244 -22.96 4.31 0.18
C PHE A 244 -23.86 5.46 -0.29
N PHE A 245 -23.36 6.31 -1.19
CA PHE A 245 -24.04 7.56 -1.53
C PHE A 245 -24.84 7.48 -2.83
N GLU A 246 -24.52 6.55 -3.73
CA GLU A 246 -25.04 6.57 -5.10
C GLU A 246 -25.86 5.34 -5.48
N GLU A 247 -25.50 4.14 -5.02
CA GLU A 247 -26.27 2.90 -5.30
C GLU A 247 -27.52 2.72 -4.42
N GLY A 248 -27.73 3.58 -3.43
CA GLY A 248 -28.84 3.51 -2.49
C GLY A 248 -28.54 2.70 -1.22
N PRO A 249 -29.53 2.54 -0.33
CA PRO A 249 -29.32 1.93 0.98
C PRO A 249 -28.95 0.44 0.85
N GLN A 250 -27.76 0.10 1.36
CA GLN A 250 -27.27 -1.28 1.42
C GLN A 250 -27.84 -2.02 2.64
N PRO A 251 -27.96 -3.35 2.59
CA PRO A 251 -28.31 -4.15 3.77
C PRO A 251 -27.38 -3.86 4.95
N LEU A 252 -27.92 -3.88 6.18
CA LEU A 252 -27.17 -3.51 7.38
C LEU A 252 -25.82 -4.27 7.54
N PRO A 253 -25.72 -5.59 7.29
CA PRO A 253 -24.44 -6.31 7.40
C PRO A 253 -23.40 -5.85 6.36
N VAL A 254 -23.87 -5.50 5.16
CA VAL A 254 -23.04 -5.01 4.06
C VAL A 254 -22.54 -3.60 4.37
N ALA A 255 -23.43 -2.71 4.80
CA ALA A 255 -23.09 -1.37 5.26
C ALA A 255 -22.10 -1.40 6.44
N GLY A 256 -22.31 -2.27 7.42
CA GLY A 256 -21.40 -2.44 8.55
C GLY A 256 -19.99 -2.85 8.11
N TYR A 257 -19.87 -3.81 7.19
CA TYR A 257 -18.58 -4.22 6.62
C TYR A 257 -17.91 -3.09 5.82
N MET A 258 -18.67 -2.35 5.00
CA MET A 258 -18.15 -1.23 4.22
C MET A 258 -17.61 -0.11 5.12
N LEU A 259 -18.33 0.26 6.19
CA LEU A 259 -17.84 1.25 7.18
C LEU A 259 -16.54 0.78 7.83
N PHE A 260 -16.50 -0.48 8.27
CA PHE A 260 -15.31 -1.08 8.85
C PHE A 260 -14.13 -1.09 7.86
N SER A 261 -14.39 -1.48 6.62
CA SER A 261 -13.40 -1.49 5.53
C SER A 261 -12.89 -0.08 5.23
N THR A 262 -13.77 0.92 5.14
CA THR A 262 -13.43 2.33 4.93
C THR A 262 -12.51 2.87 6.03
N LEU A 263 -12.83 2.62 7.30
CA LEU A 263 -11.96 3.00 8.41
C LEU A 263 -10.59 2.31 8.31
N GLY A 264 -10.58 1.02 7.97
CA GLY A 264 -9.36 0.26 7.70
C GLY A 264 -8.50 0.87 6.59
N MET A 265 -9.11 1.27 5.47
CA MET A 265 -8.42 1.90 4.33
C MET A 265 -7.82 3.26 4.71
N ILE A 266 -8.55 4.08 5.46
CA ILE A 266 -8.05 5.38 5.93
C ILE A 266 -6.81 5.18 6.82
N LEU A 267 -6.85 4.20 7.73
CA LEU A 267 -5.71 3.86 8.58
C LEU A 267 -4.51 3.34 7.77
N LEU A 268 -4.76 2.50 6.76
CA LEU A 268 -3.72 2.01 5.86
C LEU A 268 -3.10 3.16 5.04
N LEU A 269 -3.91 4.06 4.48
CA LEU A 269 -3.42 5.24 3.76
C LEU A 269 -2.55 6.12 4.66
N TYR A 270 -2.96 6.33 5.91
CA TYR A 270 -2.20 7.10 6.91
C TYR A 270 -0.83 6.46 7.19
N ALA A 271 -0.84 5.16 7.53
CA ALA A 271 0.37 4.43 7.86
C ALA A 271 1.35 4.36 6.68
N VAL A 272 0.84 4.06 5.48
CA VAL A 272 1.66 3.88 4.27
C VAL A 272 2.27 5.20 3.80
N ALA A 273 1.54 6.32 3.83
CA ALA A 273 2.10 7.61 3.39
C ALA A 273 3.30 8.04 4.26
N GLY A 274 3.16 7.94 5.58
CA GLY A 274 4.24 8.24 6.52
C GLY A 274 5.45 7.32 6.34
N LEU A 275 5.21 6.02 6.18
CA LEU A 275 6.30 5.05 5.98
C LEU A 275 7.00 5.23 4.63
N MET A 276 6.24 5.54 3.56
CA MET A 276 6.78 5.75 2.23
C MET A 276 7.74 6.95 2.20
N ARG A 277 7.39 8.05 2.90
CA ARG A 277 8.30 9.18 3.14
C ARG A 277 9.61 8.71 3.75
N ASN A 278 9.54 7.94 4.83
CA ASN A 278 10.73 7.56 5.60
C ASN A 278 11.63 6.60 4.80
N VAL A 279 11.05 5.64 4.09
CA VAL A 279 11.77 4.68 3.22
C VAL A 279 12.46 5.36 2.03
N VAL A 280 11.77 6.30 1.35
CA VAL A 280 12.36 7.03 0.23
C VAL A 280 13.48 7.95 0.71
N THR A 281 13.27 8.69 1.81
CA THR A 281 14.29 9.56 2.41
C THR A 281 15.50 8.75 2.85
N SER A 282 15.30 7.63 3.56
CA SER A 282 16.36 6.74 4.02
C SER A 282 17.20 6.18 2.86
N ARG A 283 16.55 5.71 1.78
CA ARG A 283 17.28 5.25 0.59
C ARG A 283 18.04 6.38 -0.09
N ALA A 284 17.43 7.56 -0.23
CA ALA A 284 18.07 8.70 -0.87
C ALA A 284 19.29 9.20 -0.09
N LEU A 285 19.24 9.17 1.25
CA LEU A 285 20.38 9.44 2.13
C LEU A 285 21.46 8.36 2.00
N THR A 286 21.08 7.08 1.97
CA THR A 286 22.00 5.93 1.82
C THR A 286 22.86 5.98 0.54
N VAL A 287 22.34 6.63 -0.52
CA VAL A 287 23.08 6.79 -1.79
C VAL A 287 23.73 8.17 -1.94
N GLY A 288 23.62 9.03 -0.93
CA GLY A 288 24.13 10.40 -0.95
C GLY A 288 23.44 11.32 -1.98
N LYS A 289 22.21 10.99 -2.40
CA LYS A 289 21.43 11.75 -3.40
C LYS A 289 20.12 12.27 -2.83
N TYR A 290 20.11 12.57 -1.53
CA TYR A 290 18.94 13.17 -0.90
C TYR A 290 18.66 14.52 -1.55
N SER A 291 17.47 14.63 -2.12
CA SER A 291 16.95 15.88 -2.65
C SER A 291 15.43 15.87 -2.52
N PHE A 292 14.84 17.05 -2.38
CA PHE A 292 13.40 17.19 -2.38
C PHE A 292 12.76 16.66 -3.68
N TRP A 293 13.43 16.87 -4.81
CA TRP A 293 12.97 16.40 -6.12
C TRP A 293 12.90 14.89 -6.16
N THR A 294 13.87 14.20 -5.55
CA THR A 294 13.83 12.75 -5.40
C THR A 294 12.53 12.34 -4.72
N LEU A 295 12.14 12.96 -3.60
CA LEU A 295 10.88 12.64 -2.91
C LEU A 295 9.65 12.92 -3.78
N LEU A 296 9.60 14.08 -4.45
CA LEU A 296 8.49 14.46 -5.32
C LEU A 296 8.26 13.43 -6.44
N LEU A 297 9.33 12.98 -7.10
CA LEU A 297 9.22 12.04 -8.22
C LEU A 297 8.65 10.68 -7.79
N HIS A 298 8.86 10.26 -6.54
CA HIS A 298 8.29 9.00 -6.01
C HIS A 298 6.78 9.08 -5.74
N TYR A 299 6.24 10.28 -5.53
CA TYR A 299 4.81 10.47 -5.28
C TYR A 299 3.97 10.70 -6.55
N VAL A 300 4.61 10.76 -7.73
CA VAL A 300 3.91 10.89 -9.01
C VAL A 300 3.86 9.52 -9.70
N PRO A 301 2.70 8.84 -9.79
CA PRO A 301 2.58 7.44 -10.20
C PRO A 301 3.32 7.02 -11.48
N VAL A 302 3.45 7.90 -12.49
CA VAL A 302 4.14 7.61 -13.76
C VAL A 302 5.65 7.85 -13.67
N ILE A 303 6.06 8.96 -13.05
CA ILE A 303 7.47 9.38 -12.98
C ILE A 303 8.22 8.56 -11.91
N ASN A 304 7.47 7.98 -10.98
CA ASN A 304 7.95 7.14 -9.89
C ASN A 304 8.84 5.99 -10.38
N ILE A 305 8.54 5.35 -11.52
CA ILE A 305 9.36 4.25 -12.06
C ILE A 305 10.80 4.69 -12.31
N GLY A 306 10.99 5.89 -12.87
CA GLY A 306 12.31 6.46 -13.12
C GLY A 306 13.06 6.78 -11.82
N ALA A 307 12.35 7.34 -10.84
CA ALA A 307 12.91 7.66 -9.52
C ALA A 307 13.36 6.41 -8.76
N VAL A 308 12.53 5.36 -8.75
CA VAL A 308 12.84 4.07 -8.15
C VAL A 308 14.04 3.42 -8.83
N SER A 309 14.04 3.39 -10.16
CA SER A 309 15.15 2.83 -10.94
C SER A 309 16.46 3.56 -10.62
N TRP A 310 16.43 4.89 -10.55
CA TRP A 310 17.60 5.69 -10.22
C TRP A 310 18.17 5.38 -8.83
N LEU A 311 17.32 5.34 -7.79
CA LEU A 311 17.76 5.04 -6.43
C LEU A 311 18.16 3.57 -6.25
N PHE A 312 17.56 2.66 -7.00
CA PHE A 312 17.87 1.23 -6.93
C PHE A 312 19.27 0.93 -7.49
N PHE A 313 19.62 1.52 -8.64
CA PHE A 313 20.91 1.31 -9.30
C PHE A 313 22.03 2.24 -8.81
N ALA A 314 21.71 3.26 -8.00
CA ALA A 314 22.72 4.12 -7.40
C ALA A 314 23.64 3.34 -6.44
N LYS A 315 24.94 3.67 -6.49
CA LYS A 315 25.96 3.11 -5.60
C LYS A 315 25.72 3.61 -4.17
N GLU A 316 25.84 2.71 -3.20
CA GLU A 316 25.70 3.03 -1.79
C GLU A 316 26.93 3.77 -1.29
N THR A 317 26.70 4.82 -0.51
CA THR A 317 27.75 5.57 0.18
C THR A 317 27.82 5.07 1.61
N ALA A 318 29.01 4.65 2.05
CA ALA A 318 29.21 4.27 3.45
C ALA A 318 29.06 5.52 4.32
N ALA A 319 27.97 5.59 5.08
CA ALA A 319 27.70 6.68 5.99
C ALA A 319 26.95 6.17 7.23
N THR A 320 27.21 6.78 8.38
CA THR A 320 26.53 6.46 9.63
C THR A 320 25.16 7.13 9.69
N ALA A 321 24.26 6.64 10.55
CA ALA A 321 22.95 7.29 10.77
C ALA A 321 23.08 8.75 11.23
N SER A 322 24.13 9.08 11.98
CA SER A 322 24.43 10.46 12.38
C SER A 322 24.85 11.34 11.20
N GLU A 323 25.62 10.79 10.26
CA GLU A 323 26.00 11.50 9.03
C GLU A 323 24.78 11.72 8.14
N HIS A 324 23.91 10.72 7.99
CA HIS A 324 22.63 10.87 7.29
C HIS A 324 21.75 11.96 7.92
N ALA A 325 21.65 12.01 9.24
CA ALA A 325 20.91 13.05 9.96
C ALA A 325 21.47 14.45 9.66
N ASN A 326 22.80 14.60 9.66
CA ASN A 326 23.45 15.86 9.32
C ASN A 326 23.21 16.26 7.87
N THR A 327 23.38 15.34 6.91
CA THR A 327 23.10 15.59 5.49
C THR A 327 21.65 16.00 5.28
N TYR A 328 20.71 15.32 5.93
CA TYR A 328 19.30 15.66 5.87
C TYR A 328 19.01 17.08 6.36
N MET A 329 19.56 17.45 7.52
CA MET A 329 19.31 18.78 8.11
C MET A 329 19.99 19.91 7.34
N GLN A 330 21.17 19.66 6.77
CA GLN A 330 21.95 20.67 6.04
C GLN A 330 21.54 20.84 4.58
N GLN A 331 20.67 19.98 4.05
CA GLN A 331 20.23 20.07 2.65
C GLN A 331 19.58 21.42 2.34
N ASP A 332 20.11 22.13 1.33
CA ASP A 332 19.49 23.34 0.82
C ASP A 332 18.15 23.02 0.12
N ARG A 333 17.09 23.65 0.62
CA ARG A 333 15.70 23.49 0.15
C ARG A 333 15.17 24.78 -0.48
N THR A 334 15.97 25.84 -0.51
CA THR A 334 15.53 27.20 -0.84
C THR A 334 14.94 27.28 -2.25
N SER A 335 15.61 26.70 -3.25
CA SER A 335 15.11 26.69 -4.63
C SER A 335 13.78 25.93 -4.77
N ALA A 336 13.71 24.72 -4.20
CA ALA A 336 12.49 23.91 -4.21
C ALA A 336 11.32 24.60 -3.49
N GLN A 337 11.58 25.31 -2.39
CA GLN A 337 10.57 26.11 -1.69
C GLN A 337 10.01 27.23 -2.56
N HIS A 338 10.86 27.99 -3.27
CA HIS A 338 10.39 29.05 -4.16
C HIS A 338 9.56 28.49 -5.31
N ILE A 339 10.02 27.41 -5.94
CA ILE A 339 9.30 26.77 -7.04
C ILE A 339 7.94 26.24 -6.58
N MET A 340 7.87 25.61 -5.40
CA MET A 340 6.62 25.08 -4.88
C MET A 340 5.60 26.19 -4.55
N ILE A 341 6.06 27.30 -3.95
CA ILE A 341 5.20 28.47 -3.71
C ILE A 341 4.69 29.04 -5.04
N ALA A 342 5.57 29.24 -6.01
CA ALA A 342 5.21 29.78 -7.32
C ALA A 342 4.22 28.88 -8.07
N ALA A 343 4.46 27.56 -8.07
CA ALA A 343 3.55 26.58 -8.67
C ALA A 343 2.18 26.59 -7.99
N GLY A 344 2.15 26.60 -6.65
CA GLY A 344 0.90 26.66 -5.89
C GLY A 344 0.08 27.92 -6.18
N ILE A 345 0.73 29.08 -6.28
CA ILE A 345 0.09 30.35 -6.66
C ILE A 345 -0.42 30.28 -8.10
N LEU A 346 0.41 29.82 -9.05
CA LEU A 346 0.04 29.73 -10.47
C LEU A 346 -1.18 28.83 -10.70
N VAL A 347 -1.21 27.65 -10.06
CA VAL A 347 -2.37 26.75 -10.09
C VAL A 347 -3.61 27.43 -9.48
N THR A 348 -3.44 28.20 -8.40
CA THR A 348 -4.56 28.91 -7.77
C THR A 348 -5.10 30.02 -8.65
N VAL A 349 -4.22 30.78 -9.33
CA VAL A 349 -4.61 31.80 -10.31
C VAL A 349 -5.34 31.16 -11.49
N PHE A 350 -4.86 30.03 -11.99
CA PHE A 350 -5.55 29.26 -13.02
C PHE A 350 -6.94 28.82 -12.56
N ASN A 351 -7.10 28.35 -11.32
CA ASN A 351 -8.41 27.97 -10.78
C ASN A 351 -9.36 29.17 -10.64
N ILE A 352 -8.85 30.36 -10.31
CA ILE A 352 -9.64 31.61 -10.32
C ILE A 352 -10.10 31.92 -11.75
N TYR A 353 -9.20 31.83 -12.73
CA TYR A 353 -9.55 32.01 -14.14
C TYR A 353 -10.65 31.03 -14.57
N MET A 354 -10.54 29.75 -14.23
CA MET A 354 -11.55 28.73 -14.55
C MET A 354 -12.89 29.02 -13.85
N LEU A 355 -12.87 29.44 -12.57
CA LEU A 355 -14.07 29.84 -11.84
C LEU A 355 -14.82 31.00 -12.51
N LEU A 356 -14.09 31.94 -13.12
CA LEU A 356 -14.66 33.13 -13.77
C LEU A 356 -15.11 32.88 -15.21
N THR A 357 -14.50 31.92 -15.91
CA THR A 357 -14.72 31.71 -17.35
C THR A 357 -15.57 30.50 -17.67
N GLN A 358 -15.62 29.49 -16.81
CA GLN A 358 -16.41 28.28 -17.04
C GLN A 358 -17.78 28.36 -16.36
N PRO A 359 -18.86 27.88 -16.99
CA PRO A 359 -20.17 27.78 -16.37
C PRO A 359 -20.12 26.76 -15.24
N THR A 360 -20.12 27.23 -13.99
CA THR A 360 -19.99 26.37 -12.80
C THR A 360 -21.32 25.82 -12.28
N GLY A 361 -22.45 26.37 -12.73
CA GLY A 361 -23.78 26.03 -12.18
C GLY A 361 -24.01 26.50 -10.73
N LEU A 362 -23.06 27.23 -10.15
CA LEU A 362 -23.14 27.75 -8.78
C LEU A 362 -23.76 29.14 -8.74
N ARG A 363 -24.47 29.45 -7.64
CA ARG A 363 -25.03 30.80 -7.41
C ARG A 363 -23.93 31.80 -7.05
N LEU A 364 -24.14 33.08 -7.38
CA LEU A 364 -23.19 34.18 -7.17
C LEU A 364 -22.56 34.23 -5.75
N PRO A 365 -23.29 34.00 -4.63
CA PRO A 365 -22.68 33.99 -3.30
C PRO A 365 -21.65 32.87 -3.10
N VAL A 366 -21.88 31.69 -3.70
CA VAL A 366 -20.97 30.55 -3.61
C VAL A 366 -19.71 30.81 -4.43
N ILE A 367 -19.86 31.41 -5.62
CA ILE A 367 -18.73 31.86 -6.44
C ILE A 367 -17.87 32.87 -5.67
N GLY A 368 -18.49 33.85 -5.01
CA GLY A 368 -17.80 34.84 -4.17
C GLY A 368 -17.03 34.20 -3.02
N LEU A 369 -17.64 33.21 -2.33
CA LEU A 369 -16.97 32.45 -1.27
C LEU A 369 -15.76 31.67 -1.79
N ILE A 370 -15.91 30.94 -2.91
CA ILE A 370 -14.80 30.17 -3.52
C ILE A 370 -13.68 31.12 -3.97
N GLY A 371 -14.03 32.27 -4.55
CA GLY A 371 -13.05 33.31 -4.90
C GLY A 371 -12.27 33.81 -3.69
N ALA A 372 -12.95 34.08 -2.57
CA ALA A 372 -12.30 34.46 -1.31
C ALA A 372 -11.37 33.35 -0.77
N LEU A 373 -11.78 32.09 -0.87
CA LEU A 373 -10.95 30.94 -0.49
C LEU A 373 -9.69 30.83 -1.36
N TYR A 374 -9.78 31.06 -2.67
CA TYR A 374 -8.61 31.08 -3.55
C TYR A 374 -7.66 32.24 -3.24
N LEU A 375 -8.18 33.43 -2.93
CA LEU A 375 -7.34 34.54 -2.49
C LEU A 375 -6.64 34.22 -1.15
N ALA A 376 -7.36 33.65 -0.19
CA ALA A 376 -6.77 33.17 1.06
C ALA A 376 -5.69 32.11 0.83
N LYS A 377 -5.86 31.25 -0.18
CA LYS A 377 -4.89 30.22 -0.58
C LYS A 377 -3.62 30.83 -1.15
N ILE A 378 -3.70 31.90 -1.96
CA ILE A 378 -2.52 32.65 -2.42
C ILE A 378 -1.73 33.24 -1.25
N ILE A 379 -2.44 33.86 -0.29
CA ILE A 379 -1.82 34.38 0.94
C ILE A 379 -1.17 33.24 1.74
N GLY A 380 -1.84 32.09 1.84
CA GLY A 380 -1.31 30.89 2.48
C GLY A 380 -0.01 30.41 1.83
N TYR A 381 0.03 30.32 0.50
CA TYR A 381 1.24 29.95 -0.25
C TYR A 381 2.40 30.93 0.01
N ALA A 382 2.13 32.24 -0.02
CA ALA A 382 3.14 33.26 0.28
C ALA A 382 3.70 33.13 1.70
N ARG A 383 2.92 32.59 2.65
CA ARG A 383 3.31 32.39 4.05
C ARG A 383 3.77 30.97 4.39
N LEU A 384 3.96 30.06 3.43
CA LEU A 384 4.34 28.68 3.71
C LEU A 384 5.62 28.52 4.57
N ARG A 385 6.54 29.49 4.48
CA ARG A 385 7.79 29.49 5.26
C ARG A 385 7.63 29.79 6.75
N THR A 386 6.47 30.28 7.20
CA THR A 386 6.27 30.67 8.61
C THR A 386 6.11 29.49 9.55
N GLY A 387 5.94 28.28 9.02
CA GLY A 387 5.98 27.03 9.78
C GLY A 387 4.78 26.12 9.52
N LYS A 388 4.59 25.12 10.41
CA LYS A 388 3.60 24.05 10.23
C LYS A 388 2.16 24.57 10.13
N ALA A 389 1.84 25.67 10.80
CA ALA A 389 0.52 26.28 10.76
C ALA A 389 0.15 26.77 9.35
N ALA A 390 1.11 27.33 8.60
CA ALA A 390 0.88 27.77 7.24
C ALA A 390 0.69 26.58 6.27
N VAL A 391 1.45 25.51 6.46
CA VAL A 391 1.24 24.24 5.72
C VAL A 391 -0.17 23.70 5.99
N GLY A 392 -0.58 23.65 7.26
CA GLY A 392 -1.93 23.22 7.66
C GLY A 392 -3.02 24.08 7.03
N LEU A 393 -2.87 25.41 7.04
CA LEU A 393 -3.81 26.34 6.40
C LEU A 393 -3.94 26.06 4.90
N VAL A 394 -2.82 25.96 4.18
CA VAL A 394 -2.82 25.69 2.74
C VAL A 394 -3.48 24.35 2.43
N MET A 395 -3.22 23.31 3.24
CA MET A 395 -3.86 22.02 3.05
C MET A 395 -5.37 22.07 3.30
N SER A 396 -5.82 22.68 4.39
CA SER A 396 -7.24 22.84 4.68
C SER A 396 -7.95 23.60 3.58
N LEU A 397 -7.35 24.68 3.06
CA LEU A 397 -7.91 25.44 1.94
C LEU A 397 -7.96 24.59 0.66
N ASN A 398 -6.94 23.79 0.35
CA ASN A 398 -6.98 22.84 -0.78
C ASN A 398 -8.14 21.85 -0.63
N VAL A 399 -8.27 21.21 0.54
CA VAL A 399 -9.35 20.24 0.82
C VAL A 399 -10.71 20.89 0.63
N ILE A 400 -10.96 22.04 1.25
CA ILE A 400 -12.23 22.77 1.14
C ILE A 400 -12.52 23.10 -0.33
N THR A 401 -11.55 23.64 -1.08
CA THR A 401 -11.75 23.99 -2.50
C THR A 401 -12.06 22.78 -3.38
N VAL A 402 -11.47 21.61 -3.10
CA VAL A 402 -11.77 20.38 -3.84
C VAL A 402 -13.15 19.83 -3.50
N LEU A 403 -13.59 19.93 -2.24
CA LEU A 403 -14.95 19.53 -1.85
C LEU A 403 -16.02 20.35 -2.58
N PHE A 404 -15.78 21.66 -2.79
CA PHE A 404 -16.66 22.51 -3.59
C PHE A 404 -16.66 22.18 -5.08
N ALA A 405 -15.59 21.57 -5.61
CA ALA A 405 -15.50 21.20 -7.01
C ALA A 405 -16.36 19.97 -7.37
N ASN A 406 -16.90 19.25 -6.37
CA ASN A 406 -17.77 18.07 -6.53
C ASN A 406 -17.32 17.11 -7.65
N SER A 407 -16.04 16.73 -7.63
CA SER A 407 -15.43 15.89 -8.66
C SER A 407 -15.72 14.41 -8.40
N GLY A 408 -16.04 13.65 -9.46
CA GLY A 408 -16.09 12.18 -9.42
C GLY A 408 -14.75 11.50 -9.08
N HIS A 409 -13.67 12.27 -8.89
CA HIS A 409 -12.34 11.79 -8.47
C HIS A 409 -11.96 12.26 -7.07
N LEU A 410 -12.95 12.63 -6.24
CA LEU A 410 -12.71 13.22 -4.93
C LEU A 410 -11.72 12.41 -4.09
N ILE A 411 -11.88 11.08 -4.04
CA ILE A 411 -11.05 10.21 -3.20
C ILE A 411 -9.61 10.16 -3.67
N LEU A 412 -9.40 10.03 -4.99
CA LEU A 412 -8.06 10.09 -5.58
C LEU A 412 -7.38 11.44 -5.29
N ILE A 413 -8.11 12.55 -5.46
CA ILE A 413 -7.56 13.90 -5.21
C ILE A 413 -7.24 14.08 -3.73
N MET A 414 -8.09 13.60 -2.81
CA MET A 414 -7.84 13.68 -1.36
C MET A 414 -6.61 12.84 -0.96
N ALA A 415 -6.44 11.66 -1.53
CA ALA A 415 -5.25 10.84 -1.29
C ALA A 415 -3.97 11.53 -1.80
N LEU A 416 -4.00 12.09 -3.01
CA LEU A 416 -2.87 12.86 -3.55
C LEU A 416 -2.56 14.11 -2.70
N LEU A 417 -3.58 14.83 -2.23
CA LEU A 417 -3.42 15.94 -1.30
C LEU A 417 -2.76 15.49 0.01
N TYR A 418 -3.08 14.29 0.49
CA TYR A 418 -2.48 13.74 1.69
C TYR A 418 -0.98 13.40 1.51
N LEU A 419 -0.57 12.85 0.37
CA LEU A 419 0.87 12.73 0.03
C LEU A 419 1.54 14.11 -0.09
N TYR A 420 0.85 15.05 -0.72
CA TYR A 420 1.32 16.43 -0.87
C TYR A 420 1.55 17.13 0.47
N TYR A 421 0.70 16.87 1.48
CA TYR A 421 0.90 17.37 2.85
C TYR A 421 2.24 16.92 3.44
N TYR A 422 2.59 15.63 3.34
CA TYR A 422 3.88 15.13 3.82
C TYR A 422 5.06 15.74 3.08
N LEU A 423 4.90 15.94 1.77
CA LEU A 423 5.91 16.56 0.93
C LEU A 423 6.12 18.05 1.31
N LEU A 424 5.05 18.79 1.60
CA LEU A 424 5.15 20.16 2.12
C LEU A 424 5.79 20.21 3.50
N LEU A 425 5.45 19.28 4.40
CA LEU A 425 6.10 19.18 5.70
C LEU A 425 7.61 18.94 5.58
N GLU A 426 8.03 18.04 4.69
CA GLU A 426 9.46 17.75 4.48
C GLU A 426 10.22 18.95 3.88
N LEU A 427 9.55 19.75 3.05
CA LEU A 427 10.15 20.90 2.38
C LEU A 427 10.24 22.15 3.26
N PHE A 428 9.16 22.47 3.99
CA PHE A 428 9.02 23.71 4.75
C PHE A 428 9.24 23.53 6.25
N CYS A 429 9.13 22.32 6.78
CA CYS A 429 9.25 22.01 8.19
C CYS A 429 10.06 20.71 8.45
N PRO A 430 11.28 20.56 7.88
CA PRO A 430 12.07 19.36 8.08
C PRO A 430 12.37 19.19 9.56
N LYS A 431 12.00 18.02 10.10
CA LYS A 431 12.30 17.61 11.47
C LYS A 431 12.74 16.15 11.47
N LEU A 432 13.70 15.87 12.35
CA LEU A 432 14.04 14.51 12.78
C LEU A 432 13.13 14.16 13.96
N GLU A 433 12.57 12.96 13.94
CA GLU A 433 11.70 12.46 14.99
C GLU A 433 12.56 11.75 16.06
N MET A 434 11.96 11.33 17.18
CA MET A 434 12.73 10.73 18.29
C MET A 434 13.44 9.44 17.85
N GLU A 435 12.77 8.71 16.97
CA GLU A 435 13.20 7.48 16.31
C GLU A 435 14.48 7.67 15.49
N ASP A 436 14.76 8.90 15.02
CA ASP A 436 15.95 9.24 14.23
C ASP A 436 17.18 9.56 15.11
N THR A 437 16.98 9.76 16.41
CA THR A 437 18.05 10.19 17.35
C THR A 437 18.58 9.07 18.23
N MET A 438 17.91 7.91 18.26
CA MET A 438 18.33 6.77 19.07
C MET A 438 19.50 6.02 18.44
N LYS A 439 20.60 5.88 19.19
CA LYS A 439 21.65 4.91 18.88
C LYS A 439 21.14 3.52 19.25
N ILE A 440 20.59 2.80 18.28
CA ILE A 440 20.29 1.38 18.45
C ILE A 440 21.63 0.66 18.54
N GLN A 441 22.00 0.16 19.72
CA GLN A 441 23.19 -0.68 19.88
C GLN A 441 23.02 -1.91 18.99
N GLU A 442 23.99 -2.14 18.10
CA GLU A 442 24.05 -3.39 17.36
C GLU A 442 24.21 -4.50 18.41
N PRO A 443 23.39 -5.57 18.39
CA PRO A 443 23.76 -6.76 19.13
C PRO A 443 25.14 -7.14 18.63
N GLU A 444 26.12 -7.21 19.53
CA GLU A 444 27.47 -7.62 19.21
C GLU A 444 27.35 -8.86 18.32
N THR A 445 27.90 -8.80 17.12
CA THR A 445 28.24 -9.99 16.36
C THR A 445 29.30 -10.71 17.17
N GLY A 446 28.86 -11.41 18.22
CA GLY A 446 29.67 -12.41 18.90
C GLY A 446 30.05 -13.41 17.83
N ASP A 447 31.35 -13.52 17.60
CA ASP A 447 31.95 -14.61 16.85
C ASP A 447 31.40 -15.93 17.41
N ILE A 448 30.40 -16.50 16.74
CA ILE A 448 29.91 -17.85 17.03
C ILE A 448 30.99 -18.91 16.68
N PHE A 449 32.15 -18.48 16.18
CA PHE A 449 33.29 -19.33 15.84
C PHE A 449 34.44 -19.34 16.86
N THR A 450 34.36 -18.62 17.98
CA THR A 450 35.42 -18.65 18.99
C THR A 450 34.89 -18.86 20.41
N HIS A 451 34.23 -20.01 20.64
CA HIS A 451 34.32 -20.69 21.93
C HIS A 451 34.26 -22.21 21.70
N THR A 452 35.43 -22.81 21.53
CA THR A 452 35.69 -24.24 21.68
C THR A 452 35.86 -24.60 23.16
N ALA A 453 35.13 -25.59 23.65
CA ALA A 453 35.60 -26.72 24.46
C ALA A 453 34.43 -27.66 24.75
#